data_AF-A0A423MW62-F1
#
_entry.id   AF-A0A423MW62-F1
#
_cell.length_a   1.000
_cell.length_b   1.000
_cell.length_c   1.000
_cell.angle_alpha   90.00
_cell.angle_beta   90.00
_cell.angle_gamma   90.00
#
_symmetry.space_group_name_H-M   'P 1'
#
loop_
_entity.id
_entity.type
_entity.pdbx_description
1 polymer ?
#
loop_
_entity_poly.entity_id
_entity_poly.type
_entity_poly.pdbx_seq_one_letter_code
_entity_poly.pdbx_strand_id
1 'polypeptide(L)'
;MQHDQSNHHAIAQLIETELHLLDQQDFDAWQQLLSDDYHYWIPMTREQVSPLHESSLVYEDRFLTTLRINRLANARNFSQQPKSRSLHIAQRPRITLDAASFSACASSNMLYCEARGDNEWHYPVTVEHQLINIDGTWKIHGKKILLLNPARALESLQLII
;
A
#
# COMPACT_ATOMS: atom_id res chain seq x y z
N MET A 1 24.47 11.19 11.15
CA MET A 1 24.67 11.07 9.69
C MET A 1 24.74 9.62 9.20
N GLN A 2 25.67 8.76 9.66
CA GLN A 2 25.75 7.37 9.15
C GLN A 2 24.53 6.49 9.48
N HIS A 3 23.99 6.57 10.71
CA HIS A 3 22.78 5.82 11.10
C HIS A 3 21.54 6.26 10.32
N ASP A 4 21.44 7.57 10.05
CA ASP A 4 20.33 8.18 9.32
C ASP A 4 20.30 7.68 7.86
N GLN A 5 21.46 7.70 7.20
CA GLN A 5 21.61 7.18 5.85
C GLN A 5 21.34 5.67 5.76
N SER A 6 21.70 4.91 6.79
CA SER A 6 21.38 3.47 6.90
C SER A 6 19.87 3.23 7.03
N ASN A 7 19.17 4.03 7.84
CA ASN A 7 17.72 3.93 8.00
C ASN A 7 16.98 4.33 6.71
N HIS A 8 17.42 5.40 6.05
CA HIS A 8 16.89 5.79 4.74
C HIS A 8 17.01 4.67 3.70
N HIS A 9 18.16 3.97 3.67
CA HIS A 9 18.36 2.85 2.77
C HIS A 9 17.44 1.66 3.11
N ALA A 10 17.36 1.28 4.39
CA ALA A 10 16.52 0.20 4.85
C ALA A 10 15.03 0.44 4.55
N ILE A 11 14.54 1.67 4.75
CA ILE A 11 13.16 2.06 4.42
C ILE A 11 12.92 2.02 2.91
N ALA A 12 13.85 2.55 2.11
CA ALA A 12 13.71 2.51 0.66
C ALA A 12 13.64 1.06 0.14
N GLN A 13 14.51 0.18 0.66
CA GLN A 13 14.50 -1.24 0.33
C GLN A 13 13.22 -1.95 0.79
N LEU A 14 12.69 -1.60 1.97
CA LEU A 14 11.40 -2.12 2.45
C LEU A 14 10.27 -1.80 1.49
N ILE A 15 10.17 -0.54 1.04
CA ILE A 15 9.15 -0.10 0.08
C ILE A 15 9.36 -0.76 -1.30
N GLU A 16 10.59 -0.83 -1.79
CA GLU A 16 10.89 -1.54 -3.05
C GLU A 16 10.51 -3.02 -2.99
N THR A 17 10.78 -3.67 -1.86
CA THR A 17 10.41 -5.08 -1.60
C THR A 17 8.89 -5.23 -1.54
N GLU A 18 8.19 -4.31 -0.88
CA GLU A 18 6.72 -4.31 -0.81
C GLU A 18 6.10 -4.31 -2.21
N LEU A 19 6.48 -3.37 -3.06
CA LEU A 19 5.94 -3.24 -4.41
C LEU A 19 6.22 -4.49 -5.24
N HIS A 20 7.43 -5.04 -5.13
CA HIS A 20 7.80 -6.28 -5.81
C HIS A 20 6.92 -7.47 -5.38
N LEU A 21 6.73 -7.65 -4.07
CA LEU A 21 5.90 -8.75 -3.54
C LEU A 21 4.43 -8.60 -3.94
N LEU A 22 3.91 -7.38 -3.96
CA LEU A 22 2.54 -7.10 -4.42
C LEU A 22 2.36 -7.45 -5.90
N ASP A 23 3.31 -7.12 -6.77
CA ASP A 23 3.28 -7.48 -8.19
C ASP A 23 3.39 -8.98 -8.44
N GLN A 24 4.15 -9.70 -7.61
CA GLN A 24 4.19 -11.17 -7.62
C GLN A 24 2.98 -11.81 -6.93
N GLN A 25 2.17 -11.02 -6.22
CA GLN A 25 1.07 -11.48 -5.36
C GLN A 25 1.54 -12.50 -4.30
N ASP A 26 2.76 -12.33 -3.80
CA ASP A 26 3.27 -13.07 -2.64
C ASP A 26 2.80 -12.37 -1.35
N PHE A 27 1.51 -12.53 -1.07
CA PHE A 27 0.85 -11.87 0.04
C PHE A 27 1.29 -12.39 1.40
N ASP A 28 1.79 -13.63 1.48
CA ASP A 28 2.30 -14.20 2.72
C ASP A 28 3.60 -13.51 3.13
N ALA A 29 4.53 -13.33 2.19
CA ALA A 29 5.75 -12.56 2.44
C ALA A 29 5.44 -11.07 2.66
N TRP A 30 4.52 -10.49 1.88
CA TRP A 30 4.13 -9.08 2.05
C TRP A 30 3.54 -8.80 3.45
N GLN A 31 2.69 -9.69 3.98
CA GLN A 31 2.16 -9.55 5.34
C GLN A 31 3.23 -9.54 6.42
N GLN A 32 4.41 -10.14 6.18
CA GLN A 32 5.53 -10.06 7.13
C GLN A 32 6.16 -8.67 7.19
N LEU A 33 5.95 -7.81 6.19
CA LEU A 33 6.47 -6.44 6.18
C LEU A 33 5.65 -5.47 7.05
N LEU A 34 4.41 -5.85 7.37
CA LEU A 34 3.45 -4.99 8.06
C LEU A 34 3.61 -5.12 9.59
N SER A 35 3.37 -4.04 10.32
CA SER A 35 3.20 -4.11 11.78
C SER A 35 1.88 -4.78 12.15
N ASP A 36 1.69 -5.12 13.42
CA ASP A 36 0.43 -5.71 13.90
C ASP A 36 -0.74 -4.72 13.78
N ASP A 37 -0.49 -3.45 14.11
CA ASP A 37 -1.47 -2.35 14.03
C ASP A 37 -1.54 -1.69 12.63
N TYR A 38 -1.27 -2.47 11.56
CA TYR A 38 -1.28 -1.94 10.20
C TYR A 38 -2.66 -1.47 9.76
N HIS A 39 -2.69 -0.34 9.03
CA HIS A 39 -3.89 0.17 8.38
C HIS A 39 -3.64 0.57 6.91
N TYR A 40 -4.63 0.27 6.07
CA TYR A 40 -4.67 0.62 4.66
C TYR A 40 -5.83 1.59 4.40
N TRP A 41 -5.54 2.73 3.77
CA TRP A 41 -6.52 3.80 3.61
C TRP A 41 -6.52 4.41 2.22
N ILE A 42 -7.70 4.48 1.61
CA ILE A 42 -7.98 5.25 0.40
C ILE A 42 -9.13 6.22 0.72
N PRO A 43 -8.86 7.51 0.89
CA PRO A 43 -9.90 8.49 1.19
C PRO A 43 -10.78 8.79 -0.03
N MET A 44 -11.99 9.30 0.21
CA MET A 44 -12.91 9.76 -0.83
C MET A 44 -12.48 11.07 -1.48
N THR A 45 -11.76 11.92 -0.76
CA THR A 45 -11.20 13.19 -1.26
C THR A 45 -9.73 13.30 -0.86
N ARG A 46 -8.99 14.21 -1.50
CA ARG A 46 -7.56 14.39 -1.17
C ARG A 46 -7.38 15.10 0.17
N GLU A 47 -8.37 15.91 0.55
CA GLU A 47 -8.40 16.76 1.73
C GLU A 47 -8.94 16.03 2.96
N GLN A 48 -9.47 14.81 2.82
CA GLN A 48 -10.00 14.03 3.93
C GLN A 48 -8.93 13.80 4.99
N VAL A 49 -9.26 14.16 6.23
CA VAL A 49 -8.31 14.16 7.35
C VAL A 49 -8.45 12.93 8.24
N SER A 50 -9.64 12.33 8.30
CA SER A 50 -9.90 11.18 9.17
C SER A 50 -10.69 10.07 8.47
N PRO A 51 -10.20 8.82 8.50
CA PRO A 51 -10.99 7.66 8.09
C PRO A 51 -12.05 7.25 9.13
N LEU A 52 -11.95 7.73 10.38
CA LEU A 52 -12.84 7.34 11.48
C LEU A 52 -14.09 8.22 11.59
N HIS A 53 -14.06 9.42 11.00
CA HIS A 53 -15.15 10.38 11.07
C HIS A 53 -15.79 10.68 9.71
N GLU A 54 -15.16 10.23 8.63
CA GLU A 54 -15.61 10.45 7.25
C GLU A 54 -15.55 9.12 6.49
N SER A 55 -16.47 8.92 5.54
CA SER A 55 -16.48 7.72 4.71
C SER A 55 -15.22 7.66 3.84
N SER A 56 -14.65 6.47 3.68
CA SER A 56 -13.48 6.22 2.84
C SER A 56 -13.85 5.29 1.69
N LEU A 57 -13.12 5.36 0.58
CA LEU A 57 -13.23 4.36 -0.49
C LEU A 57 -12.80 2.99 0.02
N VAL A 58 -11.71 2.96 0.79
CA VAL A 58 -11.22 1.79 1.51
C VAL A 58 -10.65 2.28 2.83
N TYR A 59 -11.01 1.64 3.94
CA TYR A 59 -10.29 1.77 5.20
C TYR A 59 -10.29 0.40 5.88
N GLU A 60 -9.14 -0.25 5.87
CA GLU A 60 -8.97 -1.63 6.31
C GLU A 60 -7.86 -1.67 7.37
N ASP A 61 -8.10 -2.38 8.47
CA ASP A 61 -7.02 -2.80 9.35
C ASP A 61 -6.32 -4.04 8.76
N ARG A 62 -5.28 -4.53 9.44
CA ARG A 62 -4.56 -5.74 9.03
C ARG A 62 -5.48 -6.94 8.84
N PHE A 63 -6.49 -7.12 9.70
CA PHE A 63 -7.41 -8.24 9.63
C PHE A 63 -8.29 -8.18 8.38
N LEU A 64 -8.93 -7.03 8.11
CA LEU A 64 -9.75 -6.80 6.93
C LEU A 64 -8.92 -6.93 5.63
N THR A 65 -7.70 -6.40 5.64
CA THR A 65 -6.78 -6.54 4.50
C THR A 65 -6.44 -8.01 4.24
N THR A 66 -6.21 -8.80 5.29
CA THR A 66 -5.96 -10.24 5.20
C THR A 66 -7.17 -11.00 4.67
N LEU A 67 -8.38 -10.66 5.12
CA LEU A 67 -9.62 -11.26 4.59
C LEU A 67 -9.80 -10.98 3.10
N ARG A 68 -9.50 -9.76 2.66
CA ARG A 68 -9.53 -9.39 1.24
C ARG A 68 -8.57 -10.23 0.42
N ILE A 69 -7.34 -10.41 0.89
CA ILE A 69 -6.32 -11.27 0.26
C ILE A 69 -6.80 -12.72 0.18
N ASN A 70 -7.30 -13.28 1.27
CA ASN A 70 -7.80 -14.65 1.31
C ASN A 70 -8.95 -14.88 0.31
N ARG A 71 -9.80 -13.86 0.09
CA ARG A 71 -10.87 -13.92 -0.91
C ARG A 71 -10.32 -14.00 -2.34
N LEU A 72 -9.16 -13.39 -2.63
CA LEU A 72 -8.51 -13.47 -3.94
C LEU A 72 -7.97 -14.87 -4.23
N ALA A 73 -7.48 -15.58 -3.20
CA ALA A 73 -6.96 -16.94 -3.33
C ALA A 73 -8.04 -18.01 -3.50
N ASN A 74 -9.30 -17.70 -3.16
CA ASN A 74 -10.39 -18.68 -3.20
C ASN A 74 -10.76 -19.03 -4.65
N ALA A 75 -10.60 -20.31 -5.01
CA ALA A 75 -10.91 -20.83 -6.35
C ALA A 75 -12.38 -20.61 -6.79
N ARG A 76 -13.31 -20.38 -5.85
CA ARG A 76 -14.72 -20.08 -6.14
C ARG A 76 -15.00 -18.60 -6.36
N ASN A 77 -13.99 -17.74 -6.34
CA ASN A 77 -14.14 -16.33 -6.66
C ASN A 77 -14.20 -16.12 -8.17
N PHE A 78 -15.36 -16.39 -8.78
CA PHE A 78 -15.54 -16.34 -10.23
C PHE A 78 -15.25 -14.96 -10.84
N SER A 79 -15.40 -13.87 -10.08
CA SER A 79 -15.03 -12.52 -10.56
C SER A 79 -13.51 -12.28 -10.64
N GLN A 80 -12.70 -13.23 -10.15
CA GLN A 80 -11.24 -13.28 -10.30
C GLN A 80 -10.82 -14.37 -11.31
N GLN A 81 -11.70 -14.75 -12.23
CA GLN A 81 -11.38 -15.64 -13.34
C GLN A 81 -11.62 -14.88 -14.66
N PRO A 82 -10.56 -14.48 -15.39
CA PRO A 82 -9.14 -14.73 -15.13
C PRO A 82 -8.58 -13.93 -13.95
N LYS A 83 -7.43 -14.36 -13.43
CA LYS A 83 -6.76 -13.75 -12.26
C LYS A 83 -6.31 -12.31 -12.58
N SER A 84 -6.61 -11.35 -11.70
CA SER A 84 -6.06 -10.00 -11.79
C SER A 84 -4.53 -10.02 -11.69
N ARG A 85 -3.85 -9.08 -12.36
CA ARG A 85 -2.42 -8.79 -12.22
C ARG A 85 -2.23 -7.31 -11.93
N SER A 86 -1.20 -6.96 -11.18
CA SER A 86 -0.83 -5.56 -10.91
C SER A 86 0.56 -5.23 -11.44
N LEU A 87 0.80 -3.93 -11.61
CA LEU A 87 2.14 -3.36 -11.80
C LEU A 87 2.24 -2.05 -11.00
N HIS A 88 3.28 -1.92 -10.18
CA HIS A 88 3.55 -0.72 -9.40
C HIS A 88 4.74 0.07 -9.99
N ILE A 89 4.46 1.13 -10.74
CA ILE A 89 5.49 2.01 -11.31
C ILE A 89 5.68 3.22 -10.41
N ALA A 90 6.58 3.11 -9.42
CA ALA A 90 6.79 4.14 -8.41
C ALA A 90 8.08 4.95 -8.60
N GLN A 91 8.03 6.24 -8.26
CA GLN A 91 9.24 7.04 -8.04
C GLN A 91 9.94 6.64 -6.74
N ARG A 92 11.23 6.96 -6.64
CA ARG A 92 11.98 6.80 -5.38
C ARG A 92 11.28 7.57 -4.25
N PRO A 93 11.06 6.96 -3.08
CA PRO A 93 10.36 7.61 -1.97
C PRO A 93 11.14 8.80 -1.42
N ARG A 94 10.41 9.89 -1.11
CA ARG A 94 10.89 10.95 -0.22
C ARG A 94 10.62 10.50 1.21
N ILE A 95 11.67 10.36 2.01
CA ILE A 95 11.60 9.80 3.37
C ILE A 95 11.92 10.92 4.38
N THR A 96 11.15 10.98 5.46
CA THR A 96 11.39 11.84 6.62
C THR A 96 11.42 10.96 7.86
N LEU A 97 12.53 10.99 8.60
CA LEU A 97 12.71 10.23 9.83
C LEU A 97 12.31 11.05 11.05
N ASP A 98 11.69 10.39 12.03
CA ASP A 98 11.51 10.90 13.38
C ASP A 98 12.18 9.94 14.37
N ALA A 99 13.40 10.30 14.77
CA ALA A 99 14.19 9.50 15.68
C ALA A 99 13.63 9.44 17.10
N ALA A 100 12.84 10.44 17.53
CA ALA A 100 12.28 10.48 18.88
C ALA A 100 11.16 9.45 19.06
N SER A 101 10.42 9.17 18.00
CA SER A 101 9.32 8.19 17.98
C SER A 101 9.67 6.87 17.30
N PHE A 102 10.94 6.68 16.89
CA PHE A 102 11.38 5.52 16.10
C PHE A 102 10.50 5.29 14.86
N SER A 103 10.07 6.36 14.22
CA SER A 103 9.12 6.31 13.10
C SER A 103 9.65 7.03 11.87
N ALA A 104 8.98 6.82 10.74
CA ALA A 104 9.25 7.55 9.51
C ALA A 104 7.98 7.72 8.69
N CYS A 105 7.97 8.76 7.86
CA CYS A 105 7.01 8.92 6.78
C CYS A 105 7.73 8.83 5.44
N ALA A 106 7.13 8.16 4.47
CA ALA A 106 7.63 8.13 3.10
C ALA A 106 6.53 8.48 2.10
N SER A 107 6.86 9.24 1.06
CA SER A 107 5.92 9.62 0.00
C SER A 107 6.49 9.34 -1.39
N SER A 108 5.71 8.65 -2.22
CA SER A 108 6.06 8.30 -3.60
C SER A 108 4.92 8.65 -4.54
N ASN A 109 5.21 9.27 -5.69
CA ASN A 109 4.24 9.29 -6.79
C ASN A 109 4.35 7.97 -7.55
N MET A 110 3.21 7.39 -7.92
CA MET A 110 3.16 6.07 -8.54
C MET A 110 2.04 6.01 -9.58
N LEU A 111 2.28 5.28 -10.66
CA LEU A 111 1.23 4.77 -11.55
C LEU A 111 0.98 3.31 -11.17
N TYR A 112 -0.19 3.03 -10.62
CA TYR A 112 -0.66 1.66 -10.39
C TYR A 112 -1.47 1.19 -11.58
N CYS A 113 -1.16 0.01 -12.09
CA CYS A 113 -1.89 -0.64 -13.16
C CYS A 113 -2.50 -1.94 -12.63
N GLU A 114 -3.76 -2.22 -12.95
CA GLU A 114 -4.38 -3.53 -12.75
C GLU A 114 -4.96 -4.04 -14.07
N ALA A 115 -4.71 -5.29 -14.41
CA ALA A 115 -5.25 -5.92 -15.61
C ALA A 115 -6.01 -7.20 -15.25
N ARG A 116 -7.16 -7.42 -15.91
CA ARG A 116 -7.94 -8.65 -15.79
C ARG A 116 -8.73 -8.94 -17.07
N GLY A 117 -8.44 -10.08 -17.69
CA GLY A 117 -9.03 -10.44 -18.98
C GLY A 117 -8.58 -9.44 -20.04
N ASP A 118 -9.53 -8.88 -20.78
CA ASP A 118 -9.27 -7.86 -21.81
C ASP A 118 -9.26 -6.42 -21.26
N ASN A 119 -9.47 -6.25 -19.94
CA ASN A 119 -9.53 -4.93 -19.31
C ASN A 119 -8.21 -4.57 -18.61
N GLU A 120 -7.91 -3.28 -18.64
CA GLU A 120 -6.77 -2.68 -17.96
C GLU A 120 -7.21 -1.35 -17.32
N TRP A 121 -6.82 -1.14 -16.07
CA TRP A 121 -7.14 0.06 -15.30
C TRP A 121 -5.87 0.71 -14.77
N HIS A 122 -5.86 2.04 -14.82
CA HIS A 122 -4.72 2.87 -14.45
C HIS A 122 -5.10 3.88 -13.38
N TYR A 123 -4.32 3.92 -12.31
CA TYR A 123 -4.54 4.77 -11.16
C TYR A 123 -3.26 5.54 -10.82
N PRO A 124 -3.12 6.78 -11.32
CA PRO A 124 -2.10 7.69 -10.83
C PRO A 124 -2.39 8.07 -9.38
N VAL A 125 -1.41 7.87 -8.50
CA VAL A 125 -1.56 8.04 -7.05
C VAL A 125 -0.33 8.72 -6.44
N THR A 126 -0.53 9.36 -5.29
CA THR A 126 0.53 9.56 -4.31
C THR A 126 0.33 8.54 -3.20
N VAL A 127 1.35 7.73 -2.92
CA VAL A 127 1.38 6.77 -1.83
C VAL A 127 2.11 7.39 -0.66
N GLU A 128 1.50 7.35 0.52
CA GLU A 128 2.09 7.76 1.78
C GLU A 128 2.21 6.53 2.68
N HIS A 129 3.44 6.21 3.08
CA HIS A 129 3.72 5.18 4.07
C HIS A 129 4.00 5.82 5.42
N GLN A 130 3.39 5.26 6.45
CA GLN A 130 3.80 5.43 7.83
C GLN A 130 4.59 4.18 8.23
N LEU A 131 5.76 4.39 8.81
CA LEU A 131 6.72 3.33 9.09
C LEU A 131 7.12 3.41 10.55
N ILE A 132 7.38 2.25 11.15
CA ILE A 132 7.82 2.13 12.53
C ILE A 132 9.01 1.19 12.61
N ASN A 133 10.00 1.54 13.43
CA ASN A 133 11.11 0.67 13.76
C ASN A 133 10.79 -0.08 15.05
N ILE A 134 10.74 -1.40 14.97
CA ILE A 134 10.50 -2.30 16.10
C ILE A 134 11.78 -3.11 16.29
N ASP A 135 12.48 -2.85 17.39
CA ASP A 135 13.72 -3.55 17.77
C ASP A 135 14.77 -3.62 16.64
N GLY A 136 14.96 -2.51 15.92
CA GLY A 136 15.92 -2.40 14.82
C GLY A 136 15.37 -2.80 13.45
N THR A 137 14.14 -3.32 13.36
CA THR A 137 13.50 -3.73 12.11
C THR A 137 12.41 -2.73 11.70
N TRP A 138 12.51 -2.17 10.49
CA TRP A 138 11.47 -1.33 9.93
C TRP A 138 10.27 -2.16 9.45
N LYS A 139 9.06 -1.68 9.77
CA LYS A 139 7.78 -2.25 9.34
C LYS A 139 6.88 -1.17 8.78
N ILE A 140 5.96 -1.56 7.91
CA ILE A 140 4.90 -0.69 7.40
C ILE A 140 3.78 -0.65 8.44
N HIS A 141 3.58 0.52 9.03
CA HIS A 141 2.53 0.77 10.01
C HIS A 141 1.24 1.29 9.39
N GLY A 142 1.37 2.02 8.27
CA GLY A 142 0.21 2.53 7.55
C GLY A 142 0.54 2.77 6.09
N LYS A 143 -0.47 2.62 5.24
CA LYS A 143 -0.37 2.95 3.83
C LYS A 143 -1.62 3.70 3.38
N LYS A 144 -1.43 4.95 2.97
CA LYS A 144 -2.48 5.85 2.47
C LYS A 144 -2.30 6.09 0.97
N ILE A 145 -3.36 5.92 0.20
CA ILE A 145 -3.35 6.09 -1.25
C ILE A 145 -4.18 7.31 -1.64
N LEU A 146 -3.51 8.37 -2.07
CA LEU A 146 -4.14 9.58 -2.59
C LEU A 146 -4.30 9.47 -4.10
N LEU A 147 -5.48 9.05 -4.56
CA LEU A 147 -5.84 9.06 -5.98
C LEU A 147 -5.69 10.47 -6.57
N LEU A 148 -5.11 10.57 -7.76
CA LEU A 148 -4.99 11.85 -8.47
C LEU A 148 -6.36 12.46 -8.78
N ASN A 149 -7.33 11.62 -9.16
CA ASN A 149 -8.71 12.00 -9.42
C ASN A 149 -9.65 11.04 -8.65
N PRO A 150 -9.95 11.30 -7.37
CA PRO A 150 -10.79 10.41 -6.57
C PRO A 150 -12.28 10.47 -6.95
N ALA A 151 -12.70 11.49 -7.71
CA ALA A 151 -14.09 11.66 -8.16
C ALA A 151 -14.44 10.78 -9.38
N ARG A 152 -13.44 10.16 -10.04
CA ARG A 152 -13.71 9.25 -11.16
C ARG A 152 -14.36 7.96 -10.66
N ALA A 153 -15.13 7.32 -11.53
CA ALA A 153 -15.59 5.96 -11.27
C ALA A 153 -14.39 5.01 -11.09
N LEU A 154 -14.40 4.25 -10.00
CA LEU A 154 -13.45 3.17 -9.74
C LEU A 154 -14.09 1.85 -10.16
N GLU A 155 -13.65 1.35 -11.32
CA GLU A 155 -14.22 0.13 -11.90
C GLU A 155 -13.72 -1.15 -11.20
N SER A 156 -12.39 -1.33 -11.11
CA SER A 156 -11.79 -2.47 -10.45
C SER A 156 -10.67 -2.05 -9.52
N LEU A 157 -10.81 -2.40 -8.25
CA LEU A 157 -9.75 -2.30 -7.26
C LEU A 157 -9.71 -3.58 -6.43
N GLN A 158 -9.20 -4.66 -7.02
CA GLN A 158 -9.25 -5.98 -6.38
C GLN A 158 -7.98 -6.24 -5.58
N LEU A 159 -6.82 -5.86 -6.13
CA LEU A 159 -5.51 -5.99 -5.49
C LEU A 159 -5.14 -4.74 -4.67
N ILE A 160 -4.02 -4.80 -3.97
CA ILE A 160 -3.49 -3.71 -3.14
C ILE A 160 -2.70 -2.76 -4.04
N ILE A 161 -3.01 -1.46 -3.97
CA ILE A 161 -2.14 -0.36 -4.47
C ILE A 161 -1.04 -0.10 -3.45
#